data_AF-A0AAJ5X976-F1
#
_entry.id   AF-A0AAJ5X976-F1
#
_cell.length_a   1.000
_cell.length_b   1.000
_cell.length_c   1.000
_cell.angle_alpha   90.00
_cell.angle_beta   90.00
_cell.angle_gamma   90.00
#
_symmetry.space_group_name_H-M   'P 1'
#
loop_
_entity.id
_entity.type
_entity.pdbx_description
1 polymer ?
#
loop_
_entity_poly.entity_id
_entity_poly.type
_entity_poly.pdbx_seq_one_letter_code
_entity_poly.pdbx_strand_id
1 'polypeptide(L)'
;MTELAAPSLRPARWLTCIALLAGAALSPLHAQVQAPAEQTSHVCRVSAGDADDTGARPIYAGCWGTGLILGDADEFESFTNNALEATLAVLEHNGRTRVLLLRQTVGGLPMVEDLGSVLAASSGRGPLGTIEGLSLDYSQFESSGMIAVSDGNADEQGEGQARGHATSALSQAAESGDPPGVSPGQIDIGALIQNDPAGAPEQSAQ
;
A
#
# COMPACT_ATOMS: atom_id res chain seq x y z
N MET A 1 72.40 -4.13 -0.42
CA MET A 1 72.36 -2.97 -1.34
C MET A 1 71.50 -1.93 -0.65
N THR A 2 72.12 -1.04 0.12
CA THR A 2 72.33 0.40 -0.20
C THR A 2 70.99 1.15 -0.32
N GLU A 3 70.68 2.24 0.37
CA GLU A 3 71.52 3.29 0.95
C GLU A 3 70.70 4.10 1.98
N LEU A 4 71.34 4.53 3.07
CA LEU A 4 70.83 5.50 4.04
C LEU A 4 70.85 6.92 3.45
N ALA A 5 69.81 7.72 3.72
CA ALA A 5 69.95 9.18 3.79
C ALA A 5 68.90 9.80 4.74
N ALA A 6 69.37 10.19 5.93
CA ALA A 6 68.82 11.27 6.76
C ALA A 6 69.78 12.48 6.64
N PRO A 7 69.66 13.61 7.36
CA PRO A 7 68.52 14.34 7.94
C PRO A 7 68.56 15.85 7.55
N SER A 8 67.54 16.65 7.90
CA SER A 8 67.78 18.07 8.22
C SER A 8 66.74 18.65 9.18
N LEU A 9 67.13 18.70 10.45
CA LEU A 9 66.55 19.58 11.45
C LEU A 9 66.94 21.02 11.14
N ARG A 10 65.99 21.97 11.26
CA ARG A 10 66.31 23.30 11.79
C ARG A 10 65.23 23.79 12.77
N PRO A 11 65.63 24.33 13.92
CA PRO A 11 64.75 24.95 14.91
C PRO A 11 64.71 26.47 14.77
N ALA A 12 63.54 27.07 14.98
CA ALA A 12 63.33 28.46 15.40
C ALA A 12 61.83 28.57 15.74
N ARG A 13 61.38 28.41 16.98
CA ARG A 13 61.58 29.31 18.12
C ARG A 13 61.20 30.75 17.74
N TRP A 14 59.98 31.16 18.10
CA TRP A 14 59.64 32.31 18.94
C TRP A 14 58.22 32.84 18.66
N LEU A 15 57.61 33.34 19.73
CA LEU A 15 56.48 34.28 19.78
C LEU A 15 55.06 33.71 19.74
N THR A 16 54.61 33.38 20.95
CA THR A 16 53.31 33.77 21.48
C THR A 16 52.91 35.17 21.00
N CYS A 17 51.82 35.25 20.22
CA CYS A 17 50.97 36.43 20.14
C CYS A 17 49.54 35.96 20.39
N ILE A 18 49.09 36.16 21.63
CA ILE A 18 47.68 36.19 21.98
C ILE A 18 47.12 37.44 21.29
N ALA A 19 46.27 37.23 20.28
CA ALA A 19 45.36 38.24 19.80
C ALA A 19 43.94 37.66 19.92
N LEU A 20 43.27 38.05 21.01
CA LEU A 20 41.82 38.06 21.07
C LEU A 20 41.31 38.89 19.89
N LEU A 21 40.73 38.23 18.89
CA LEU A 21 39.78 38.84 17.98
C LEU A 21 38.42 38.23 18.28
N ALA A 22 37.72 38.88 19.20
CA ALA A 22 36.27 38.94 19.16
C ALA A 22 35.89 39.59 17.82
N GLY A 23 35.29 38.83 16.91
CA GLY A 23 34.94 39.36 15.60
C GLY A 23 34.24 38.33 14.73
N ALA A 24 32.93 38.53 14.61
CA ALA A 24 32.01 37.84 13.71
C ALA A 24 31.83 36.33 13.98
N ALA A 25 30.81 36.05 14.79
CA ALA A 25 29.96 34.89 14.56
C ALA A 25 29.46 34.95 13.11
N LEU A 26 30.21 34.36 12.19
CA LEU A 26 29.63 33.76 11.00
C LEU A 26 28.77 32.63 11.55
N SER A 27 27.52 32.96 11.90
CA SER A 27 26.49 31.95 11.99
C SER A 27 26.66 31.11 10.74
N PRO A 28 26.86 29.77 10.84
CA PRO A 28 26.59 28.96 9.68
C PRO A 28 25.20 29.40 9.24
N LEU A 29 25.10 29.88 8.00
CA LEU A 29 23.84 29.90 7.30
C LEU A 29 23.34 28.48 7.51
N HIS A 30 22.43 28.33 8.46
CA HIS A 30 21.74 27.09 8.69
C HIS A 30 20.99 26.96 7.38
N ALA A 31 21.60 26.24 6.43
CA ALA A 31 20.88 25.55 5.40
C ALA A 31 19.89 24.74 6.22
N GLN A 32 18.71 25.33 6.43
CA GLN A 32 17.57 24.59 6.86
C GLN A 32 17.40 23.60 5.73
N VAL A 33 17.94 22.41 5.96
CA VAL A 33 17.46 21.20 5.35
C VAL A 33 16.00 21.19 5.78
N GLN A 34 15.18 21.90 5.02
CA GLN A 34 13.75 21.77 5.05
C GLN A 34 13.57 20.30 4.73
N ALA A 35 13.34 19.50 5.78
CA ALA A 35 12.82 18.16 5.61
C ALA A 35 11.70 18.32 4.58
N PRO A 36 11.76 17.61 3.45
CA PRO A 36 10.82 17.82 2.36
C PRO A 36 9.43 17.83 2.99
N ALA A 37 8.69 18.93 2.76
CA ALA A 37 7.35 19.07 3.30
C ALA A 37 6.63 17.75 3.00
N GLU A 38 6.36 16.98 4.05
CA GLU A 38 5.77 15.65 3.93
C GLU A 38 4.49 15.86 3.15
N GLN A 39 4.53 15.49 1.89
CA GLN A 39 3.42 15.66 0.98
C GLN A 39 2.32 14.80 1.60
N THR A 40 1.32 15.46 2.18
CA THR A 40 0.25 14.87 2.98
C THR A 40 -0.59 14.01 2.07
N SER A 41 -0.11 12.80 1.81
CA SER A 41 -0.83 11.81 1.05
C SER A 41 -2.03 11.39 1.88
N HIS A 42 -3.23 11.53 1.31
CA HIS A 42 -4.49 11.04 1.89
C HIS A 42 -4.55 9.50 1.91
N VAL A 43 -3.58 8.84 1.29
CA VAL A 43 -3.52 7.40 1.21
C VAL A 43 -2.87 6.81 2.46
N CYS A 44 -3.50 5.78 3.01
CA CYS A 44 -2.91 4.90 3.99
C CYS A 44 -1.62 4.25 3.46
N ARG A 45 -0.55 4.26 4.25
CA ARG A 45 0.69 3.54 3.96
C ARG A 45 0.74 2.28 4.81
N VAL A 46 1.11 1.15 4.21
CA VAL A 46 1.27 -0.12 4.92
C VAL A 46 2.75 -0.45 5.03
N SER A 47 3.17 -0.97 6.18
CA SER A 47 4.57 -1.30 6.49
C SER A 47 4.64 -2.51 7.39
N ALA A 48 5.73 -3.27 7.29
CA ALA A 48 5.98 -4.45 8.11
C ALA A 48 7.05 -4.15 9.17
N GLY A 49 6.82 -4.61 10.39
CA GLY A 49 7.80 -4.57 11.47
C GLY A 49 8.91 -5.61 11.31
N ASP A 50 9.70 -5.75 12.38
CA ASP A 50 10.69 -6.81 12.50
C ASP A 50 10.00 -8.16 12.72
N ALA A 51 10.56 -9.22 12.14
CA ALA A 51 10.06 -10.57 12.33
C ALA A 51 10.26 -11.04 13.78
N ASP A 52 9.28 -11.78 14.30
CA ASP A 52 9.38 -12.44 15.60
C ASP A 52 10.13 -13.79 15.51
N ASP A 53 10.20 -14.53 16.62
CA ASP A 53 10.86 -15.84 16.70
C ASP A 53 10.21 -16.92 15.80
N THR A 54 8.97 -16.69 15.32
CA THR A 54 8.24 -17.56 14.41
C THR A 54 8.47 -17.21 12.94
N GLY A 55 9.09 -16.05 12.67
CA GLY A 55 9.28 -15.50 11.32
C GLY A 55 8.12 -14.61 10.86
N ALA A 56 7.01 -14.58 11.61
CA ALA A 56 5.88 -13.71 11.32
C ALA A 56 6.22 -12.25 11.65
N ARG A 57 5.67 -11.31 10.87
CA ARG A 57 5.94 -9.89 10.99
C ARG A 57 4.64 -9.15 11.32
N PRO A 58 4.62 -8.29 12.35
CA PRO A 58 3.48 -7.43 12.59
C PRO A 58 3.36 -6.42 11.46
N ILE A 59 2.16 -6.32 10.88
CA ILE A 59 1.85 -5.40 9.80
C ILE A 59 1.10 -4.20 10.36
N TYR A 60 1.59 -3.01 10.01
CA TYR A 60 1.05 -1.73 10.44
C TYR A 60 0.55 -0.95 9.24
N ALA A 61 -0.52 -0.18 9.44
CA ALA A 61 -0.87 0.88 8.50
C ALA A 61 -0.94 2.24 9.18
N GLY A 62 -0.52 3.28 8.46
CA GLY A 62 -0.58 4.66 8.88
C GLY A 62 -1.42 5.47 7.90
N CYS A 63 -2.50 6.08 8.39
CA CYS A 63 -3.33 7.01 7.64
C CYS A 63 -3.37 8.33 8.42
N TRP A 64 -2.79 9.40 7.86
CA TRP A 64 -2.90 10.75 8.44
C TRP A 64 -2.55 10.85 9.93
N GLY A 65 -1.40 10.28 10.31
CA GLY A 65 -0.92 10.29 11.70
C GLY A 65 -1.65 9.31 12.63
N THR A 66 -2.67 8.60 12.15
CA THR A 66 -3.30 7.50 12.87
C THR A 66 -2.68 6.18 12.42
N GLY A 67 -2.14 5.43 13.37
CA GLY A 67 -1.61 4.09 13.15
C GLY A 67 -2.60 3.00 13.55
N LEU A 68 -2.60 1.90 12.82
CA LEU A 68 -3.38 0.70 13.13
C LEU A 68 -2.52 -0.56 12.91
N ILE A 69 -2.80 -1.59 13.70
CA ILE A 69 -2.16 -2.91 13.56
C ILE A 69 -3.12 -3.79 12.77
N LEU A 70 -2.66 -4.31 11.63
CA LEU A 70 -3.46 -5.17 10.75
C LEU A 70 -3.43 -6.65 11.18
N GLY A 71 -2.40 -7.03 11.94
CA GLY A 71 -2.12 -8.38 12.40
C GLY A 71 -0.73 -8.83 11.97
N ASP A 72 -0.41 -10.09 12.23
CA ASP A 72 0.85 -10.70 11.82
C ASP A 72 0.71 -11.37 10.46
N ALA A 73 1.79 -11.36 9.67
CA ALA A 73 1.85 -11.99 8.37
C ALA A 73 3.25 -12.57 8.09
N ASP A 74 3.29 -13.72 7.42
CA ASP A 74 4.50 -14.35 6.90
C ASP A 74 4.90 -13.69 5.57
N GLU A 75 3.90 -13.36 4.73
CA GLU A 75 4.06 -12.61 3.48
C GLU A 75 3.08 -11.44 3.42
N PHE A 76 3.52 -10.33 2.81
CA PHE A 76 2.75 -9.09 2.73
C PHE A 76 3.00 -8.37 1.40
N GLU A 77 1.91 -7.95 0.77
CA GLU A 77 1.91 -7.03 -0.37
C GLU A 77 0.91 -5.89 -0.16
N SER A 78 1.18 -4.74 -0.76
CA SER A 78 0.24 -3.61 -0.75
C SER A 78 0.15 -2.92 -2.09
N PHE A 79 -1.06 -2.54 -2.47
CA PHE A 79 -1.37 -1.84 -3.71
C PHE A 79 -2.12 -0.56 -3.40
N THR A 80 -1.70 0.56 -3.96
CA THR A 80 -2.30 1.87 -3.68
C THR A 80 -3.03 2.39 -4.92
N ASN A 81 -4.30 2.73 -4.75
CA ASN A 81 -5.05 3.50 -5.74
C ASN A 81 -5.28 4.92 -5.24
N ASN A 82 -4.56 5.87 -5.82
CA ASN A 82 -4.65 7.29 -5.43
C ASN A 82 -5.99 7.93 -5.79
N ALA A 83 -6.65 7.48 -6.86
CA ALA A 83 -7.93 8.04 -7.30
C ALA A 83 -9.09 7.64 -6.35
N LEU A 84 -9.00 6.45 -5.76
CA LEU A 84 -9.95 5.97 -4.75
C LEU A 84 -9.55 6.31 -3.31
N GLU A 85 -8.39 6.96 -3.12
CA GLU A 85 -7.78 7.20 -1.80
C GLU A 85 -7.73 5.94 -0.92
N ALA A 86 -7.45 4.80 -1.56
CA ALA A 86 -7.53 3.49 -0.95
C ALA A 86 -6.22 2.70 -1.11
N THR A 87 -5.94 1.82 -0.16
CA THR A 87 -4.84 0.86 -0.23
C THR A 87 -5.34 -0.53 0.08
N LEU A 88 -5.03 -1.46 -0.81
CA LEU A 88 -5.25 -2.89 -0.62
C LEU A 88 -4.03 -3.47 0.09
N ALA A 89 -4.22 -4.23 1.16
CA ALA A 89 -3.18 -5.02 1.81
C ALA A 89 -3.53 -6.50 1.70
N VAL A 90 -2.60 -7.29 1.18
CA VAL A 90 -2.72 -8.74 1.08
C VAL A 90 -1.78 -9.34 2.10
N LEU A 91 -2.34 -10.05 3.09
CA LEU A 91 -1.61 -10.64 4.20
C LEU A 91 -1.75 -12.14 4.13
N GLU A 92 -0.64 -12.86 4.11
CA GLU A 92 -0.64 -14.32 4.26
C GLU A 92 -0.06 -14.71 5.60
N HIS A 93 -0.79 -15.52 6.36
CA HIS A 93 -0.31 -16.05 7.64
C HIS A 93 -0.77 -17.50 7.83
N ASN A 94 0.18 -18.41 8.06
CA ASN A 94 -0.06 -19.85 8.18
C ASN A 94 -0.86 -20.42 7.01
N GLY A 95 -0.54 -19.98 5.78
CA GLY A 95 -1.23 -20.40 4.55
C GLY A 95 -2.65 -19.86 4.39
N ARG A 96 -3.08 -18.92 5.25
CA ARG A 96 -4.37 -18.23 5.15
C ARG A 96 -4.15 -16.83 4.63
N THR A 97 -4.78 -16.52 3.51
CA THR A 97 -4.76 -15.18 2.91
C THR A 97 -5.90 -14.33 3.49
N ARG A 98 -5.61 -13.07 3.82
CA ARG A 98 -6.57 -12.01 4.13
C ARG A 98 -6.34 -10.84 3.18
N VAL A 99 -7.42 -10.33 2.61
CA VAL A 99 -7.37 -9.17 1.71
C VAL A 99 -8.10 -8.03 2.39
N LEU A 100 -7.36 -6.99 2.77
CA LEU A 100 -7.86 -5.87 3.53
C LEU A 100 -7.89 -4.61 2.68
N LEU A 101 -9.01 -3.90 2.68
CA LEU A 101 -9.13 -2.58 2.08
C LEU A 101 -8.99 -1.52 3.17
N LEU A 102 -8.00 -0.65 3.01
CA LEU A 102 -7.74 0.49 3.87
C LEU A 102 -8.15 1.77 3.17
N ARG A 103 -8.96 2.58 3.84
CA ARG A 103 -9.33 3.92 3.37
C ARG A 103 -9.51 4.87 4.55
N GLN A 104 -9.66 6.16 4.27
CA GLN A 104 -10.06 7.12 5.28
C GLN A 104 -11.58 7.29 5.29
N THR A 105 -12.14 7.48 6.48
CA THR A 105 -13.51 7.99 6.63
C THR A 105 -13.55 9.51 6.45
N VAL A 106 -14.75 10.08 6.31
CA VAL A 106 -14.97 11.54 6.24
C VAL A 106 -14.44 12.29 7.48
N GLY A 107 -14.11 11.59 8.57
CA GLY A 107 -13.47 12.16 9.77
C GLY A 107 -11.95 11.98 9.85
N GLY A 108 -11.28 11.48 8.80
CA GLY A 108 -9.84 11.21 8.80
C GLY A 108 -9.42 9.98 9.61
N LEU A 109 -10.38 9.25 10.19
CA LEU A 109 -10.10 7.99 10.88
C LEU A 109 -9.91 6.88 9.84
N PRO A 110 -8.94 5.97 10.05
CA PRO A 110 -8.75 4.84 9.17
C PRO A 110 -9.94 3.88 9.28
N MET A 111 -10.40 3.39 8.14
CA MET A 111 -11.36 2.31 8.01
C MET A 111 -10.67 1.12 7.38
N VAL A 112 -10.86 -0.06 7.98
CA VAL A 112 -10.34 -1.33 7.48
C VAL A 112 -11.51 -2.25 7.21
N GLU A 113 -11.59 -2.76 5.98
CA GLU A 113 -12.61 -3.71 5.56
C GLU A 113 -11.93 -5.02 5.14
N ASP A 114 -12.45 -6.16 5.60
CA ASP A 114 -11.98 -7.47 5.17
C ASP A 114 -12.77 -7.92 3.94
N LEU A 115 -12.11 -7.96 2.79
CA LEU A 115 -12.72 -8.30 1.50
C LEU A 115 -12.82 -9.80 1.25
N GLY A 116 -12.33 -10.65 2.16
CA GLY A 116 -12.28 -12.10 1.94
C GLY A 116 -13.64 -12.70 1.58
N SER A 117 -14.70 -12.38 2.34
CA SER A 117 -16.05 -12.88 2.05
C SER A 117 -16.63 -12.32 0.74
N VAL A 118 -16.29 -11.08 0.39
CA VAL A 118 -16.77 -10.43 -0.84
C VAL A 118 -16.13 -11.09 -2.07
N LEU A 119 -14.81 -11.32 -2.03
CA LEU A 119 -14.06 -12.03 -3.06
C LEU A 119 -14.50 -13.49 -3.19
N ALA A 120 -14.77 -14.17 -2.08
CA ALA A 120 -15.33 -15.52 -2.12
C ALA A 120 -16.72 -15.51 -2.78
N ALA A 121 -17.60 -14.59 -2.40
CA ALA A 121 -18.94 -14.48 -2.96
C ALA A 121 -18.94 -14.21 -4.48
N SER A 122 -18.03 -13.37 -4.98
CA SER A 122 -17.94 -13.08 -6.42
C SER A 122 -17.51 -14.28 -7.27
N SER A 123 -16.85 -15.26 -6.67
CA SER A 123 -16.49 -16.55 -7.29
C SER A 123 -17.61 -17.60 -7.21
N GLY A 124 -18.79 -17.22 -6.70
CA GLY A 124 -19.92 -18.14 -6.52
C GLY A 124 -19.86 -18.98 -5.24
N ARG A 125 -18.92 -18.68 -4.33
CA ARG A 125 -18.87 -19.32 -3.02
C ARG A 125 -19.92 -18.70 -2.09
N GLY A 126 -20.35 -19.44 -1.07
CA GLY A 126 -21.32 -18.94 -0.09
C GLY A 126 -20.78 -17.76 0.74
N PRO A 127 -21.63 -17.08 1.52
CA PRO A 127 -21.23 -15.93 2.34
C PRO A 127 -20.23 -16.27 3.46
N LEU A 128 -20.10 -17.56 3.79
CA LEU A 128 -19.10 -18.10 4.72
C LEU A 128 -17.92 -18.77 3.97
N GLY A 129 -17.86 -18.63 2.64
CA GLY A 129 -16.81 -19.17 1.81
C GLY A 129 -15.47 -18.47 2.07
N THR A 130 -14.38 -19.22 2.00
CA THR A 130 -13.03 -18.70 2.10
C THR A 130 -12.47 -18.37 0.71
N ILE A 131 -11.45 -17.51 0.64
CA ILE A 131 -10.71 -17.22 -0.59
C ILE A 131 -9.65 -18.29 -0.92
N GLU A 132 -9.53 -19.34 -0.11
CA GLU A 132 -8.57 -20.41 -0.31
C GLU A 132 -8.81 -21.15 -1.64
N GLY A 133 -7.78 -21.29 -2.46
CA GLY A 133 -7.89 -21.88 -3.80
C GLY A 133 -8.47 -20.95 -4.87
N LEU A 134 -8.73 -19.68 -4.55
CA LEU A 134 -8.97 -18.66 -5.56
C LEU A 134 -7.64 -18.07 -6.03
N SER A 135 -7.55 -17.78 -7.32
CA SER A 135 -6.50 -16.96 -7.89
C SER A 135 -6.99 -15.52 -7.95
N LEU A 136 -6.22 -14.61 -7.37
CA LEU A 136 -6.54 -13.19 -7.29
C LEU A 136 -5.52 -12.39 -8.11
N ASP A 137 -6.00 -11.55 -9.02
CA ASP A 137 -5.17 -10.65 -9.82
C ASP A 137 -5.42 -9.19 -9.43
N TYR A 138 -4.38 -8.58 -8.84
CA TYR A 138 -4.37 -7.21 -8.35
C TYR A 138 -3.75 -6.21 -9.32
N SER A 139 -3.29 -6.66 -10.50
CA SER A 139 -2.55 -5.83 -11.47
C SER A 139 -3.32 -4.59 -11.94
N GLN A 140 -4.65 -4.65 -11.87
CA GLN A 140 -5.52 -3.55 -12.26
C GLN A 140 -5.91 -2.63 -11.10
N PHE A 141 -5.65 -3.01 -9.85
CA PHE A 141 -6.13 -2.26 -8.69
C PHE A 141 -5.60 -0.82 -8.67
N GLU A 142 -4.32 -0.58 -8.95
CA GLU A 142 -3.73 0.76 -8.92
C GLU A 142 -4.36 1.72 -9.94
N SER A 143 -4.82 1.21 -11.08
CA SER A 143 -5.34 2.02 -12.19
C SER A 143 -6.87 2.13 -12.21
N SER A 144 -7.58 1.05 -11.92
CA SER A 144 -9.05 0.98 -12.03
C SER A 144 -9.74 0.63 -10.71
N GLY A 145 -9.00 0.20 -9.69
CA GLY A 145 -9.57 -0.27 -8.43
C GLY A 145 -10.24 -1.65 -8.56
N MET A 146 -10.00 -2.36 -9.66
CA MET A 146 -10.60 -3.68 -9.89
C MET A 146 -9.69 -4.80 -9.41
N ILE A 147 -10.31 -5.85 -8.87
CA ILE A 147 -9.66 -7.11 -8.53
C ILE A 147 -10.34 -8.21 -9.35
N ALA A 148 -9.55 -8.96 -10.12
CA ALA A 148 -10.07 -10.12 -10.84
C ALA A 148 -9.90 -11.39 -9.97
N VAL A 149 -10.90 -12.25 -10.01
CA VAL A 149 -11.01 -13.45 -9.17
C VAL A 149 -11.35 -14.64 -10.09
N SER A 150 -10.53 -15.68 -10.03
CA SER A 150 -10.79 -16.95 -10.71
C SER A 150 -10.66 -18.13 -9.75
N ASP A 151 -11.38 -19.21 -10.02
CA ASP A 151 -11.21 -20.46 -9.28
C ASP A 151 -9.97 -21.19 -9.82
N GLY A 152 -8.95 -21.38 -8.99
CA GLY A 152 -7.71 -22.06 -9.38
C GLY A 152 -7.91 -23.54 -9.71
N ASN A 153 -9.08 -24.12 -9.40
CA ASN A 153 -9.40 -25.51 -9.72
C ASN A 153 -10.17 -25.69 -11.04
N ALA A 154 -10.45 -24.62 -11.78
CA ALA A 154 -11.21 -24.70 -13.03
C ALA A 154 -10.38 -25.17 -14.24
N ASP A 155 -9.05 -25.20 -14.11
CA ASP A 155 -8.14 -25.40 -15.24
C ASP A 155 -7.34 -26.71 -15.15
N GLU A 156 -8.01 -27.82 -15.44
CA GLU A 156 -7.46 -28.83 -16.37
C GLU A 156 -8.41 -29.11 -17.56
N GLN A 157 -9.59 -28.48 -17.65
CA GLN A 157 -10.54 -28.71 -18.75
C GLN A 157 -11.09 -27.44 -19.44
N GLY A 158 -10.78 -26.23 -18.96
CA GLY A 158 -11.47 -25.00 -19.37
C GLY A 158 -10.67 -23.93 -20.13
N GLU A 159 -9.34 -24.00 -20.15
CA GLU A 159 -8.46 -22.88 -20.59
C GLU A 159 -8.67 -22.42 -22.05
N GLY A 160 -9.23 -23.27 -22.92
CA GLY A 160 -9.52 -22.91 -24.31
C GLY A 160 -10.81 -22.11 -24.51
N GLN A 161 -11.78 -22.22 -23.60
CA GLN A 161 -13.14 -21.69 -23.81
C GLN A 161 -13.36 -20.38 -23.04
N ALA A 162 -12.87 -20.27 -21.80
CA ALA A 162 -13.10 -19.09 -20.96
C ALA A 162 -12.37 -17.83 -21.46
N ARG A 163 -11.15 -17.98 -21.99
CA ARG A 163 -10.33 -16.87 -22.51
C ARG A 163 -10.92 -16.25 -23.78
N GLY A 164 -11.59 -17.05 -24.62
CA GLY A 164 -12.26 -16.58 -25.82
C GLY A 164 -13.58 -15.85 -25.56
N HIS A 165 -14.30 -16.21 -24.48
CA HIS A 165 -15.56 -15.55 -24.14
C HIS A 165 -15.37 -14.23 -23.39
N ALA A 166 -14.36 -14.12 -22.52
CA ALA A 166 -14.09 -12.90 -21.75
C ALA A 166 -13.62 -11.72 -22.64
N THR A 167 -12.77 -11.98 -23.63
CA THR A 167 -12.36 -10.95 -24.60
C THR A 167 -13.48 -10.56 -25.55
N SER A 168 -14.33 -11.51 -25.95
CA SER A 168 -15.49 -11.22 -26.81
C SER A 168 -16.55 -10.35 -26.11
N ALA A 169 -16.82 -10.61 -24.83
CA ALA A 169 -17.80 -9.84 -24.05
C ALA A 169 -17.36 -8.39 -23.80
N LEU A 170 -16.05 -8.17 -23.55
CA LEU A 170 -15.48 -6.84 -23.36
C LEU A 170 -15.48 -6.01 -24.66
N SER A 171 -15.21 -6.64 -25.81
CA SER A 171 -15.32 -5.95 -27.11
C SER A 171 -16.78 -5.63 -27.48
N GLN A 172 -17.74 -6.50 -27.14
CA GLN A 172 -19.16 -6.25 -27.41
C GLN A 172 -19.77 -5.16 -26.52
N ALA A 173 -19.36 -5.07 -25.25
CA ALA A 173 -19.81 -4.02 -24.34
C ALA A 173 -19.25 -2.63 -24.70
N ALA A 174 -18.08 -2.56 -25.33
CA ALA A 174 -17.51 -1.30 -25.82
C ALA A 174 -18.25 -0.74 -27.05
N GLU A 175 -18.96 -1.59 -27.82
CA GLU A 175 -19.75 -1.17 -28.99
C GLU A 175 -21.23 -0.89 -28.66
N SER A 176 -21.79 -1.47 -27.59
CA SER A 176 -23.24 -1.37 -27.32
C SER A 176 -23.68 -0.17 -26.50
N GLY A 177 -22.79 0.57 -25.84
CA GLY A 177 -23.13 1.77 -25.06
C GLY A 177 -24.04 1.54 -23.84
N ASP A 178 -24.33 0.28 -23.50
CA ASP A 178 -24.99 -0.15 -22.27
C ASP A 178 -23.94 -0.51 -21.21
N PRO A 179 -24.12 -0.12 -19.93
CA PRO A 179 -23.16 -0.47 -18.89
C PRO A 179 -23.04 -2.00 -18.78
N PRO A 180 -21.82 -2.55 -18.69
CA PRO A 180 -21.63 -3.99 -18.68
C PRO A 180 -22.32 -4.64 -17.48
N GLY A 181 -23.19 -5.60 -17.77
CA GLY A 181 -23.59 -6.60 -16.79
C GLY A 181 -22.35 -7.35 -16.31
N VAL A 182 -22.13 -7.33 -14.99
CA VAL A 182 -20.97 -7.90 -14.29
C VAL A 182 -20.65 -9.29 -14.83
N SER A 183 -19.49 -9.43 -15.47
CA SER A 183 -18.95 -10.74 -15.87
C SER A 183 -18.66 -11.57 -14.61
N PRO A 184 -18.80 -12.90 -14.66
CA PRO A 184 -18.44 -13.74 -13.53
C PRO A 184 -16.96 -13.53 -13.17
N GLY A 185 -16.70 -13.16 -11.91
CA GLY A 185 -15.35 -13.12 -11.33
C GLY A 185 -14.66 -11.76 -11.23
N GLN A 186 -15.33 -10.62 -11.45
CA GLN A 186 -14.69 -9.29 -11.28
C GLN A 186 -15.40 -8.45 -10.22
N ILE A 187 -14.60 -7.80 -9.35
CA ILE A 187 -15.12 -6.86 -8.35
C ILE A 187 -14.57 -5.47 -8.65
N ASP A 188 -15.48 -4.53 -8.87
CA ASP A 188 -15.21 -3.10 -8.92
C ASP A 188 -15.31 -2.52 -7.50
N ILE A 189 -14.16 -2.27 -6.87
CA ILE A 189 -14.09 -1.69 -5.53
C ILE A 189 -14.59 -0.24 -5.53
N GLY A 190 -14.42 0.49 -6.64
CA GLY A 190 -14.96 1.85 -6.80
C GLY A 190 -16.48 1.88 -6.67
N ALA A 191 -17.18 0.88 -7.20
CA ALA A 191 -18.64 0.74 -7.05
C ALA A 191 -19.04 0.32 -5.62
N LEU A 192 -18.25 -0.52 -4.94
CA LEU A 192 -18.50 -0.89 -3.54
C LEU A 192 -18.42 0.33 -2.62
N ILE A 193 -17.42 1.20 -2.85
CA ILE A 193 -17.20 2.42 -2.07
C ILE A 193 -18.37 3.42 -2.22
N GLN A 194 -18.96 3.53 -3.41
CA GLN A 194 -20.04 4.49 -3.69
C GLN A 194 -21.38 4.13 -3.04
N ASN A 195 -21.57 2.87 -2.63
CA ASN A 195 -22.82 2.41 -2.04
C ASN A 195 -22.92 2.64 -0.52
N ASP A 196 -21.93 3.29 0.10
CA ASP A 196 -22.04 3.69 1.50
C ASP A 196 -23.01 4.88 1.63
N PRO A 197 -24.19 4.73 2.26
CA PRO A 197 -25.19 5.77 2.31
C PRO A 197 -24.74 6.87 3.28
N ALA A 198 -23.95 7.83 2.79
CA ALA A 198 -23.76 9.10 3.46
C ALA A 198 -25.11 9.85 3.47
N GLY A 199 -25.85 9.73 4.57
CA GLY A 199 -26.92 10.66 4.93
C GLY A 199 -28.35 10.13 4.76
N ALA A 200 -28.84 9.40 5.75
CA ALA A 200 -30.23 9.60 6.15
C ALA A 200 -30.26 10.88 7.02
N PRO A 201 -30.97 11.96 6.63
CA PRO A 201 -31.11 13.12 7.49
C PRO A 201 -31.90 12.73 8.74
N GLU A 202 -31.34 13.03 9.92
CA GLU A 202 -32.06 13.05 11.20
C GLU A 202 -33.35 13.87 11.03
N GLN A 203 -34.50 13.19 10.98
CA GLN A 203 -35.77 13.85 11.21
C GLN A 203 -35.81 14.26 12.67
N SER A 204 -35.52 15.54 12.92
CA SER A 204 -35.84 16.22 14.17
C SER A 204 -37.32 16.00 14.48
N ALA A 205 -37.58 15.25 15.54
CA ALA A 205 -38.90 15.20 16.16
C ALA A 205 -39.26 16.60 16.67
N GLN A 206 -40.33 17.17 16.13
CA GLN A 206 -41.11 18.25 16.76
C GLN A 206 -42.32 17.64 17.47
#